data_AF-A0A1Q8Z7G0-F1
#
_entry.id   AF-A0A1Q8Z7G0-F1
#
_cell.length_a   1.000
_cell.length_b   1.000
_cell.length_c   1.000
_cell.angle_alpha   90.00
_cell.angle_beta   90.00
_cell.angle_gamma   90.00
#
_symmetry.space_group_name_H-M   'P 1'
#
loop_
_entity.id
_entity.type
_entity.pdbx_description
1 polymer ?
#
loop_
_entity_poly.entity_id
_entity_poly.type
_entity_poly.pdbx_seq_one_letter_code
_entity_poly.pdbx_strand_id
1 'polypeptide(L)'
;MEPIPLPSHIHYELLLQLLEQQTLFALKHKSLQQEQVTELIMTLRKALAQQKHLEESCQRANLPIEYRWSINNLAPGEPPASELFQLDQT
;
A
#
# COMPACT_ATOMS: atom_id res chain seq x y z
N MET A 1 10.13 21.67 -7.64
CA MET A 1 9.55 20.50 -8.32
C MET A 1 8.50 19.93 -7.40
N GLU A 2 7.40 19.42 -7.95
CA GLU A 2 6.40 18.70 -7.14
C GLU A 2 7.02 17.43 -6.55
N PRO A 3 6.73 17.10 -5.29
CA PRO A 3 7.28 15.92 -4.66
C PRO A 3 6.75 14.64 -5.34
N ILE A 4 7.60 13.62 -5.43
CA ILE A 4 7.23 12.32 -5.96
C ILE A 4 6.32 11.64 -4.93
N PRO A 5 5.07 11.31 -5.29
CA PRO A 5 4.17 10.63 -4.38
C PRO A 5 4.58 9.16 -4.26
N LEU A 6 4.92 8.71 -3.05
CA LEU A 6 5.20 7.31 -2.74
C LEU A 6 4.21 6.78 -1.70
N PRO A 7 3.82 5.50 -1.74
CA PRO A 7 2.95 4.93 -0.74
C PRO A 7 3.66 4.88 0.62
N SER A 8 2.97 5.25 1.70
CA SER A 8 3.53 5.08 3.04
C SER A 8 3.77 3.60 3.37
N HIS A 9 4.86 3.29 4.08
CA HIS A 9 5.23 1.92 4.46
C HIS A 9 4.15 1.21 5.29
N ILE A 10 3.31 1.98 6.01
CA ILE A 10 2.22 1.46 6.83
C ILE A 10 1.24 0.57 6.04
N HIS A 11 1.08 0.80 4.73
CA HIS A 11 0.25 -0.06 3.88
C HIS A 11 0.76 -1.49 3.80
N TYR A 12 2.08 -1.63 3.60
CA TYR A 12 2.71 -2.94 3.50
C TYR A 12 2.67 -3.65 4.85
N GLU A 13 2.91 -2.92 5.94
CA GLU A 13 2.85 -3.46 7.29
C GLU A 13 1.46 -3.97 7.65
N LEU A 14 0.41 -3.19 7.38
CA LEU A 14 -0.97 -3.61 7.63
C LEU A 14 -1.34 -4.85 6.81
N LEU A 15 -1.00 -4.86 5.52
CA LEU A 15 -1.26 -6.02 4.65
C LEU A 15 -0.50 -7.26 5.13
N LEU A 16 0.78 -7.12 5.48
CA LEU A 16 1.59 -8.22 5.99
C LEU A 16 1.03 -8.76 7.31
N GLN A 17 0.67 -7.89 8.26
CA GLN A 17 0.08 -8.31 9.53
C GLN A 17 -1.23 -9.06 9.33
N LEU A 18 -2.11 -8.59 8.44
CA LEU A 18 -3.37 -9.27 8.14
C LEU A 18 -3.14 -10.65 7.52
N LEU A 19 -2.22 -10.75 6.54
CA LEU A 19 -1.89 -12.01 5.90
C LEU A 19 -1.26 -13.01 6.87
N GLU A 20 -0.33 -12.57 7.71
CA GLU A 20 0.39 -13.43 8.65
C GLU A 20 -0.49 -13.86 9.84
N GLN A 21 -1.20 -12.92 10.46
CA GLN A 21 -1.90 -13.17 11.72
C GLN A 21 -3.33 -13.67 11.53
N GLN A 22 -4.01 -13.25 10.46
CA GLN A 22 -5.42 -13.61 10.24
C GLN A 22 -5.54 -14.65 9.15
N THR A 23 -5.00 -14.38 7.95
CA THR A 23 -5.22 -15.24 6.78
C THR A 23 -4.49 -16.57 6.90
N LEU A 24 -3.18 -16.55 7.17
CA LEU A 24 -2.38 -17.78 7.31
C LEU A 24 -2.87 -18.62 8.50
N PHE A 25 -3.25 -17.96 9.60
CA PHE A 25 -3.83 -18.62 10.76
C PHE A 25 -5.16 -19.31 10.45
N ALA A 26 -6.05 -18.65 9.69
CA ALA A 26 -7.34 -19.23 9.29
C ALA A 26 -7.21 -20.39 8.30
N LEU A 27 -6.10 -20.46 7.55
CA LEU A 27 -5.88 -21.46 6.51
C LEU A 27 -5.10 -22.70 6.99
N LYS A 28 -4.88 -22.90 8.29
CA LYS A 28 -4.04 -23.96 8.90
C LYS A 28 -4.18 -25.39 8.38
N HIS A 29 -5.30 -25.75 7.74
CA HIS A 29 -5.55 -27.08 7.17
C HIS A 29 -5.62 -27.14 5.63
N LYS A 30 -5.32 -26.03 4.94
CA LYS A 30 -5.42 -25.88 3.49
C LYS A 30 -4.04 -25.62 2.88
N SER A 31 -3.34 -26.68 2.47
CA SER A 31 -1.95 -26.60 1.99
C SER A 31 -1.77 -25.65 0.80
N LEU A 32 -2.61 -25.77 -0.24
CA LEU A 32 -2.52 -24.95 -1.44
C LEU A 32 -2.72 -23.45 -1.13
N GLN A 33 -3.75 -23.10 -0.36
CA GLN A 33 -4.03 -21.70 -0.03
C GLN A 33 -2.99 -21.12 0.94
N GLN A 34 -2.40 -21.92 1.82
CA GLN A 34 -1.26 -21.48 2.64
C GLN A 34 -0.04 -21.12 1.79
N GLU A 35 0.28 -21.95 0.80
CA GLU A 35 1.39 -21.69 -0.13
C GLU A 35 1.17 -20.38 -0.88
N GLN A 36 -0.05 -20.17 -1.39
CA GLN A 36 -0.44 -18.91 -2.06
C GLN A 36 -0.29 -17.69 -1.14
N VAL A 37 -0.74 -17.78 0.11
CA VAL A 37 -0.59 -16.68 1.08
C VAL A 37 0.87 -16.43 1.43
N THR A 38 1.67 -17.49 1.56
CA THR A 38 3.11 -17.38 1.83
C THR A 38 3.83 -16.70 0.66
N GLU A 39 3.51 -17.06 -0.58
CA GLU A 39 4.04 -16.41 -1.78
C GLU A 39 3.64 -14.93 -1.84
N LEU A 40 2.40 -14.60 -1.48
CA LEU A 40 1.91 -13.23 -1.41
C LEU A 40 2.70 -12.41 -0.37
N ILE A 41 2.92 -12.96 0.82
CA ILE A 41 3.76 -12.33 1.87
C ILE A 41 5.18 -12.07 1.36
N MET A 42 5.80 -13.06 0.71
CA MET A 42 7.14 -12.90 0.14
C MET A 42 7.18 -11.78 -0.92
N THR A 43 6.17 -11.72 -1.78
CA THR A 43 6.06 -10.71 -2.83
C THR A 43 5.93 -9.30 -2.24
N LEU A 44 5.09 -9.13 -1.21
CA LEU A 44 4.93 -7.84 -0.54
C LEU A 44 6.22 -7.38 0.16
N ARG A 45 6.94 -8.29 0.81
CA ARG A 45 8.25 -7.97 1.43
C ARG A 45 9.28 -7.54 0.37
N LYS A 46 9.29 -8.20 -0.80
CA LYS A 46 10.14 -7.80 -1.93
C LYS A 46 9.75 -6.43 -2.48
N ALA A 47 8.46 -6.16 -2.65
CA ALA A 47 7.97 -4.87 -3.09
C ALA A 47 8.38 -3.74 -2.13
N LEU A 48 8.26 -3.96 -0.82
CA LEU A 48 8.71 -2.99 0.20
C LEU A 48 10.22 -2.72 0.11
N ALA A 49 11.04 -3.75 -0.10
CA ALA A 49 12.48 -3.58 -0.29
C ALA A 49 12.81 -2.78 -1.57
N GLN A 50 12.09 -3.04 -2.66
CA GLN A 50 12.24 -2.28 -3.91
C GLN A 50 11.83 -0.82 -3.74
N GLN A 51 10.75 -0.55 -2.99
CA GLN A 51 10.34 0.81 -2.70
C GLN A 51 11.41 1.57 -1.89
N LYS A 52 12.00 0.95 -0.87
CA LYS A 52 13.11 1.56 -0.11
C LYS A 52 14.29 1.90 -1.02
N HIS A 53 14.62 1.02 -1.96
CA HIS A 53 15.67 1.31 -2.94
C HIS A 53 15.32 2.50 -3.86
N LEU A 54 14.04 2.62 -4.25
CA LEU A 54 13.55 3.77 -5.00
C LEU A 54 13.66 5.06 -4.18
N GLU A 55 13.28 5.03 -2.90
CA GLU A 55 13.39 6.16 -1.97
C GLU A 55 14.85 6.63 -1.83
N GLU A 56 15.78 5.70 -1.64
CA GLU A 56 17.22 5.99 -1.61
C GLU A 56 17.71 6.61 -2.94
N SER A 57 17.21 6.12 -4.07
CA SER A 57 17.53 6.67 -5.39
C SER A 57 17.03 8.11 -5.53
N CYS A 58 15.79 8.38 -5.14
CA CYS A 58 15.20 9.71 -5.13
C CYS A 58 15.96 10.67 -4.20
N GLN A 59 16.32 10.22 -3.00
CA GLN A 59 17.13 10.99 -2.05
C GLN A 59 18.50 11.35 -2.64
N ARG A 60 19.20 10.39 -3.28
CA ARG A 60 20.49 10.66 -3.95
C ARG A 60 20.36 11.64 -5.11
N ALA A 61 19.22 11.64 -5.80
CA ALA A 61 18.90 12.57 -6.87
C ALA A 61 18.37 13.93 -6.39
N ASN A 62 18.30 14.17 -5.06
CA ASN A 62 17.66 15.35 -4.46
C ASN A 62 16.20 15.55 -4.91
N LEU A 63 15.49 14.46 -5.20
CA LEU A 63 14.08 14.48 -5.55
C LEU A 63 13.25 14.42 -4.26
N PRO A 64 12.40 15.44 -3.99
CA PRO A 64 11.57 15.44 -2.79
C PRO A 64 10.52 14.32 -2.88
N ILE A 65 10.33 13.59 -1.78
CA ILE A 65 9.34 12.51 -1.66
C ILE A 65 8.20 12.98 -0.76
N GLU A 66 6.96 12.66 -1.17
CA GLU A 66 5.77 12.81 -0.34
C GLU A 66 5.16 11.42 -0.09
N TYR A 67 5.06 11.03 1.18
CA TYR A 67 4.40 9.77 1.55
C TYR A 67 2.87 9.96 1.61
N ARG A 68 2.14 9.14 0.86
CA ARG A 68 0.67 9.16 0.84
C ARG A 68 0.12 7.88 1.48
N TRP A 69 -0.92 8.04 2.31
CA TRP A 69 -1.67 6.94 2.94
C TRP A 69 -3.01 6.63 2.23
N SER A 70 -3.39 7.49 1.27
CA SER A 70 -4.59 7.35 0.46
C SER A 70 -4.41 8.17 -0.81
N ILE A 71 -5.07 7.74 -1.89
CA ILE A 71 -5.09 8.45 -3.18
C ILE A 71 -6.12 9.60 -3.13
N ASN A 72 -7.04 9.60 -2.16
CA ASN A 72 -8.11 10.60 -2.04
C ASN A 72 -7.69 11.93 -1.41
N ASN A 73 -6.41 12.10 -1.08
CA ASN A 73 -5.94 13.35 -0.49
C ASN A 73 -5.41 14.30 -1.59
N LEU A 74 -6.33 15.15 -2.03
CA LEU A 74 -6.14 16.57 -2.32
C LEU A 74 -5.30 16.95 -3.57
N ALA A 75 -6.01 17.14 -4.69
CA ALA A 75 -5.74 18.33 -5.49
C ALA A 75 -6.22 19.57 -4.68
N PRO A 76 -5.43 20.64 -4.55
CA PRO A 76 -5.91 21.87 -3.93
C PRO A 76 -6.97 22.51 -4.85
N GLY A 77 -8.24 22.18 -4.64
CA GLY A 77 -9.37 22.78 -5.37
C GLY A 77 -10.50 21.83 -5.77
N GLU A 78 -10.37 20.51 -5.59
CA GLU A 78 -11.46 19.57 -5.90
C GLU A 78 -12.23 19.19 -4.63
N PRO A 79 -13.57 19.28 -4.63
CA PRO A 79 -14.37 18.79 -3.52
C PRO A 79 -14.11 17.29 -3.34
N PRO A 80 -14.04 16.80 -2.08
CA PRO A 80 -13.68 15.42 -1.82
C PRO A 80 -14.69 14.48 -2.50
N ALA A 81 -14.17 13.43 -3.15
CA ALA A 81 -14.95 12.39 -3.84
C ALA A 81 -16.00 11.69 -2.94
N SER A 82 -16.00 11.98 -1.63
CA SER A 82 -17.06 11.69 -0.67
C SER A 82 -18.46 12.14 -1.13
N GLU A 83 -18.57 13.20 -1.94
CA GLU A 83 -19.89 13.71 -2.42
C GLU A 83 -20.44 12.92 -3.62
N LEU A 84 -19.61 12.17 -4.35
CA LEU A 84 -20.07 11.39 -5.51
C LEU A 84 -20.73 10.06 -5.12
N PHE A 85 -20.47 9.54 -3.92
CA PHE A 85 -21.08 8.28 -3.44
C PHE A 85 -22.49 8.44 -2.87
N GLN A 86 -23.04 9.66 -2.80
CA GLN A 86 -24.40 9.91 -2.29
C GLN A 86 -25.48 9.98 -3.38
N LEU A 87 -25.12 10.02 -4.66
CA LEU A 87 -26.08 10.24 -5.76
C LEU A 87 -26.65 8.96 -6.41
N ASP A 88 -26.33 7.77 -5.90
CA ASP A 88 -26.82 6.49 -6.47
C ASP A 88 -27.81 5.74 -5.54
N GLN A 89 -28.38 6.40 -4.53
CA GLN A 89 -29.37 5.77 -3.63
C GLN A 89 -30.70 6.55 -3.49
N THR A 90 -31.30 6.94 -4.61
CA THR A 90 -32.74 7.27 -4.68
C THR A 90 -33.40 6.59 -5.85
#